data_AF-A0A7X3ZIY2-F1
#
_entry.id   AF-A0A7X3ZIY2-F1
#
_cell.length_a   1.000
_cell.length_b   1.000
_cell.length_c   1.000
_cell.angle_alpha   90.00
_cell.angle_beta   90.00
_cell.angle_gamma   90.00
#
_symmetry.space_group_name_H-M   'P 1'
#
loop_
_entity.id
_entity.type
_entity.pdbx_description
1 polymer ?
#
loop_
_entity_poly.entity_id
_entity_poly.type
_entity_poly.pdbx_seq_one_letter_code
_entity_poly.pdbx_strand_id
1 'polypeptide(L)'
;MANLIKLPANFEEYLTIENADLRFNEATEVANRITKAGVKIFPNMDHAAIFCDPPHLVADGLKQLGYVNGWDARCYPSPVDGCDYINVSAQLSADSPAHSDGWFDYVAVVHPVDKAALEHMLGQGYGNPFIHHLTWGLIPPTRSTDDDFEYACIVVPFMVEKRQVIGDAIGDEPGTLIIALPEKVMMHPKFEEALPKWIGDLNTDEYQVESMQGGGFLIQFFVLTGGRIEVALRVGTTQTFNPKSVHKISEDEISAVQGE
;
A
#
# COMPACT_ATOMS: atom_id res chain seq x y z
N MET A 1 -15.26 -1.10 -20.64
CA MET A 1 -15.12 0.30 -20.22
C MET A 1 -13.65 0.49 -19.89
N ALA A 2 -12.99 1.52 -20.41
CA ALA A 2 -11.66 1.88 -19.92
C ALA A 2 -11.82 2.18 -18.43
N ASN A 3 -11.02 1.54 -17.56
CA ASN A 3 -11.00 1.91 -16.15
C ASN A 3 -10.48 3.34 -16.09
N LEU A 4 -11.37 4.29 -15.79
CA LEU A 4 -10.99 5.69 -15.66
C LEU A 4 -10.30 5.83 -14.31
N ILE A 5 -8.99 5.94 -14.35
CA ILE A 5 -8.17 6.23 -13.17
C ILE A 5 -8.58 7.61 -12.64
N LYS A 6 -8.72 7.73 -11.32
CA LYS A 6 -9.09 8.97 -10.63
C LYS A 6 -8.01 9.35 -9.62
N LEU A 7 -7.69 10.64 -9.63
CA LEU A 7 -6.89 11.30 -8.61
C LEU A 7 -7.79 12.28 -7.85
N PRO A 8 -7.44 12.68 -6.60
CA PRO A 8 -8.22 13.65 -5.85
C PRO A 8 -8.29 15.00 -6.59
N ALA A 9 -9.48 15.39 -7.07
CA ALA A 9 -9.66 16.58 -7.92
C ALA A 9 -9.54 17.91 -7.14
N ASN A 10 -9.77 17.87 -5.84
CA ASN A 10 -9.73 19.00 -4.92
C ASN A 10 -8.66 18.81 -3.83
N PHE A 11 -7.55 18.14 -4.16
CA PHE A 11 -6.49 17.82 -3.20
C PHE A 11 -5.99 19.04 -2.41
N GLU A 12 -5.69 20.12 -3.12
CA GLU A 12 -5.13 21.36 -2.55
C GLU A 12 -6.10 22.12 -1.63
N GLU A 13 -7.40 21.83 -1.69
CA GLU A 13 -8.39 22.43 -0.78
C GLU A 13 -8.24 21.89 0.65
N TYR A 14 -7.62 20.72 0.81
CA TYR A 14 -7.51 20.02 2.09
C TYR A 14 -6.07 19.78 2.54
N LEU A 15 -5.14 19.55 1.59
CA LEU A 15 -3.75 19.22 1.88
C LEU A 15 -2.81 20.04 0.99
N THR A 16 -1.82 20.68 1.61
CA THR A 16 -0.73 21.36 0.90
C THR A 16 0.52 20.51 1.00
N ILE A 17 0.85 19.78 -0.08
CA ILE A 17 2.00 18.86 -0.14
C ILE A 17 2.78 19.14 -1.42
N GLU A 18 4.02 19.61 -1.28
CA GLU A 18 4.82 20.13 -2.41
C GLU A 18 5.08 19.06 -3.48
N ASN A 19 5.33 17.81 -3.09
CA ASN A 19 5.64 16.74 -4.03
C ASN A 19 4.40 16.01 -4.59
N ALA A 20 3.17 16.45 -4.31
CA ALA A 20 1.95 15.73 -4.68
C ALA A 20 1.79 15.53 -6.19
N ASP A 21 1.98 16.59 -6.99
CA ASP A 21 1.88 16.52 -8.45
C ASP A 21 2.87 15.52 -9.04
N LEU A 22 4.10 15.48 -8.52
CA LEU A 22 5.11 14.52 -8.95
C LEU A 22 4.64 13.08 -8.67
N ARG A 23 4.15 12.81 -7.46
CA ARG A 23 3.65 11.48 -7.07
C ARG A 23 2.44 11.06 -7.90
N PHE A 24 1.51 11.99 -8.14
CA PHE A 24 0.31 11.74 -8.95
C PHE A 24 0.62 11.47 -10.42
N ASN A 25 1.62 12.14 -10.99
CA ASN A 25 2.08 11.86 -12.34
C ASN A 25 2.69 10.45 -12.45
N GLU A 26 3.55 10.06 -11.50
CA GLU A 26 4.11 8.71 -11.46
C GLU A 26 3.02 7.64 -11.28
N ALA A 27 2.08 7.85 -10.36
CA ALA A 27 0.97 6.94 -10.13
C ALA A 27 0.11 6.77 -11.38
N THR A 28 -0.15 7.87 -12.11
CA THR A 28 -0.92 7.86 -13.36
C THR A 28 -0.17 7.11 -14.47
N GLU A 29 1.14 7.32 -14.59
CA GLU A 29 1.97 6.59 -15.56
C GLU A 29 1.94 5.08 -15.30
N VAL A 30 2.17 4.66 -14.04
CA VAL A 30 2.10 3.25 -13.64
C VAL A 30 0.72 2.69 -13.94
N ALA A 31 -0.35 3.37 -13.53
CA ALA A 31 -1.72 2.93 -13.75
C ALA A 31 -2.06 2.75 -15.24
N ASN A 32 -1.58 3.64 -16.11
CA ASN A 32 -1.74 3.52 -17.56
C ASN A 32 -1.03 2.29 -18.12
N ARG A 33 0.21 2.04 -17.67
CA ARG A 33 1.02 0.89 -18.13
C ARG A 33 0.41 -0.44 -17.70
N ILE A 34 0.00 -0.57 -16.43
CA ILE A 34 -0.62 -1.80 -15.92
C ILE A 34 -2.00 -2.05 -16.55
N THR A 35 -2.79 -0.99 -16.77
CA THR A 35 -4.10 -1.12 -17.43
C THR A 35 -3.93 -1.54 -18.89
N LYS A 36 -2.94 -1.00 -19.60
CA LYS A 36 -2.60 -1.41 -20.97
C LYS A 36 -2.14 -2.87 -21.05
N ALA A 37 -1.49 -3.39 -20.00
CA ALA A 37 -1.13 -4.80 -19.86
C ALA A 37 -2.31 -5.71 -19.49
N GLY A 38 -3.52 -5.16 -19.35
CA GLY A 38 -4.74 -5.92 -19.05
C GLY A 38 -4.97 -6.18 -17.56
N VAL A 39 -4.20 -5.56 -16.68
CA VAL A 39 -4.41 -5.64 -15.23
C VAL A 39 -5.56 -4.72 -14.85
N LYS A 40 -6.50 -5.26 -14.07
CA LYS A 40 -7.66 -4.51 -13.59
C LYS A 40 -7.37 -3.91 -12.21
N ILE A 41 -7.44 -2.59 -12.14
CA ILE A 41 -7.32 -1.82 -10.91
C ILE A 41 -8.62 -1.06 -10.59
N PHE A 42 -8.82 -0.73 -9.32
CA PHE A 42 -9.88 0.18 -8.92
C PHE A 42 -9.64 1.59 -9.48
N PRO A 43 -10.72 2.36 -9.73
CA PRO A 43 -10.59 3.74 -10.20
C PRO A 43 -9.82 4.66 -9.25
N ASN A 44 -10.07 4.53 -7.95
CA ASN A 44 -9.39 5.30 -6.91
C ASN A 44 -8.19 4.50 -6.38
N MET A 45 -7.20 5.21 -5.84
CA MET A 45 -6.09 4.60 -5.13
C MET A 45 -6.55 3.99 -3.80
N ASP A 46 -5.94 2.86 -3.42
CA ASP A 46 -6.21 2.21 -2.13
C ASP A 46 -5.62 3.05 -1.01
N HIS A 47 -4.36 3.46 -1.15
CA HIS A 47 -3.61 3.99 -0.02
C HIS A 47 -2.60 5.08 -0.40
N ALA A 48 -2.34 6.01 0.53
CA ALA A 48 -1.24 6.96 0.48
C ALA A 48 -0.47 6.99 1.81
N ALA A 49 0.87 6.89 1.77
CA ALA A 49 1.73 7.15 2.93
C ALA A 49 2.26 8.58 2.89
N ILE A 50 1.93 9.36 3.91
CA ILE A 50 2.25 10.80 3.99
C ILE A 50 3.07 11.06 5.25
N PHE A 51 4.30 11.51 5.06
CA PHE A 51 5.22 11.87 6.12
C PHE A 51 5.01 13.31 6.52
N CYS A 52 4.93 13.57 7.82
CA CYS A 52 4.74 14.91 8.36
C CYS A 52 5.19 15.03 9.82
N ASP A 53 5.59 16.24 10.19
CA ASP A 53 5.73 16.65 11.58
C ASP A 53 5.39 18.14 11.74
N PRO A 54 4.39 18.54 12.54
CA PRO A 54 3.54 17.69 13.37
C PRO A 54 2.43 16.96 12.58
N PRO A 55 1.86 15.87 13.12
CA PRO A 55 0.81 15.08 12.44
C PRO A 55 -0.44 15.85 12.00
N HIS A 56 -0.76 16.98 12.66
CA HIS A 56 -1.96 17.76 12.32
C HIS A 56 -1.91 18.37 10.92
N LEU A 57 -0.72 18.51 10.32
CA LEU A 57 -0.57 19.08 8.98
C LEU A 57 -1.31 18.26 7.92
N VAL A 58 -1.50 16.96 8.19
CA VAL A 58 -2.24 16.04 7.33
C VAL A 58 -3.57 15.67 7.99
N ALA A 59 -3.55 15.32 9.28
CA ALA A 59 -4.71 14.75 9.97
C ALA A 59 -5.93 15.69 10.00
N ASP A 60 -5.74 17.01 10.04
CA ASP A 60 -6.85 17.97 10.06
C ASP A 60 -7.57 18.04 8.71
N GLY A 61 -6.83 18.05 7.59
CA GLY A 61 -7.40 18.02 6.24
C GLY A 61 -8.18 16.73 5.98
N LEU A 62 -7.60 15.58 6.36
CA LEU A 62 -8.28 14.29 6.28
C LEU A 62 -9.58 14.27 7.10
N LYS A 63 -9.56 14.83 8.31
CA LYS A 63 -10.76 14.90 9.15
C LYS A 63 -11.87 15.76 8.52
N GLN A 64 -11.52 16.85 7.85
CA GLN A 64 -12.49 17.69 7.13
C GLN A 64 -13.17 16.94 5.97
N LEU A 65 -12.45 16.03 5.31
CA LEU A 65 -12.98 15.14 4.27
C LEU A 65 -13.84 13.98 4.82
N GLY A 66 -13.83 13.76 6.13
CA GLY A 66 -14.57 12.69 6.79
C GLY A 66 -13.79 11.39 7.00
N TYR A 67 -12.45 11.43 6.92
CA TYR A 67 -11.64 10.30 7.35
C TYR A 67 -11.75 10.07 8.86
N VAL A 68 -11.72 8.80 9.25
CA VAL A 68 -11.57 8.37 10.65
C VAL A 68 -10.09 8.14 10.92
N ASN A 69 -9.43 9.10 11.57
CA ASN A 69 -8.05 8.95 12.03
C ASN A 69 -8.00 7.95 13.21
N GLY A 70 -7.00 7.06 13.20
CA GLY A 70 -6.84 5.99 14.16
C GLY A 70 -7.89 4.88 14.06
N TRP A 71 -8.55 4.69 12.90
CA TRP A 71 -9.65 3.73 12.77
C TRP A 71 -9.24 2.28 13.08
N ASP A 72 -7.99 1.94 12.76
CA ASP A 72 -7.40 0.62 13.01
C ASP A 72 -7.00 0.43 14.49
N ALA A 73 -7.14 1.49 15.32
CA ALA A 73 -6.74 1.59 16.74
C ALA A 73 -5.28 1.18 17.06
N ARG A 74 -4.50 0.80 16.04
CA ARG A 74 -3.12 0.35 16.11
C ARG A 74 -2.21 1.45 15.58
N CYS A 75 -1.13 1.72 16.31
CA CYS A 75 0.01 2.47 15.82
C CYS A 75 1.06 1.49 15.34
N TYR A 76 1.52 1.65 14.11
CA TYR A 76 2.51 0.74 13.52
C TYR A 76 3.87 1.42 13.54
N PRO A 77 4.87 0.86 14.24
CA PRO A 77 6.26 1.19 13.98
C PRO A 77 6.56 1.00 12.49
N SER A 78 7.29 1.96 11.92
CA SER A 78 7.65 2.01 10.51
C SER A 78 9.12 2.42 10.42
N PRO A 79 10.08 1.49 10.61
CA PRO A 79 11.50 1.84 10.66
C PRO A 79 12.06 2.16 9.27
N VAL A 80 12.12 3.43 8.84
CA VAL A 80 12.54 3.81 7.48
C VAL A 80 14.00 4.23 7.50
N ASP A 81 14.84 3.63 6.65
CA ASP A 81 16.27 3.94 6.56
C ASP A 81 16.99 3.90 7.93
N GLY A 82 16.59 2.96 8.79
CA GLY A 82 17.13 2.83 10.15
C GLY A 82 16.64 3.88 11.15
N CYS A 83 15.64 4.68 10.79
CA CYS A 83 15.00 5.67 11.66
C CYS A 83 13.59 5.22 12.09
N ASP A 84 13.21 5.57 13.31
CA ASP A 84 11.92 5.16 13.88
C ASP A 84 10.78 6.14 13.54
N TYR A 85 9.78 5.67 12.78
CA TYR A 85 8.53 6.38 12.52
C TYR A 85 7.33 5.62 13.06
N ILE A 86 6.20 6.31 13.20
CA ILE A 86 4.89 5.72 13.53
C ILE A 86 3.87 6.08 12.44
N ASN A 87 3.10 5.07 12.02
CA ASN A 87 1.97 5.25 11.13
C ASN A 87 0.67 5.32 11.93
N VAL A 88 -0.05 6.44 11.79
CA VAL A 88 -1.44 6.57 12.23
C VAL A 88 -2.35 6.36 11.03
N SER A 89 -3.14 5.29 11.06
CA SER A 89 -4.07 4.97 9.98
C SER A 89 -5.23 5.94 9.91
N ALA A 90 -5.68 6.26 8.70
CA ALA A 90 -6.93 6.97 8.45
C ALA A 90 -7.70 6.21 7.37
N GLN A 91 -9.01 6.07 7.54
CA GLN A 91 -9.89 5.44 6.55
C GLN A 91 -11.00 6.40 6.15
N LEU A 92 -11.27 6.47 4.84
CA LEU A 92 -12.46 7.09 4.31
C LEU A 92 -13.60 6.07 4.29
N SER A 93 -14.77 6.44 4.84
CA SER A 93 -15.95 5.57 4.78
C SER A 93 -16.29 5.17 3.33
N ALA A 94 -16.73 3.93 3.12
CA ALA A 94 -17.15 3.45 1.80
C ALA A 94 -18.31 4.27 1.21
N ASP A 95 -19.15 4.88 2.07
CA ASP A 95 -20.27 5.73 1.65
C ASP A 95 -19.87 7.21 1.48
N SER A 96 -18.58 7.54 1.60
CA SER A 96 -18.12 8.93 1.51
C SER A 96 -18.31 9.51 0.10
N PRO A 97 -18.83 10.75 -0.03
CA PRO A 97 -18.92 11.42 -1.32
C PRO A 97 -17.53 11.75 -1.90
N ALA A 98 -16.49 11.86 -1.07
CA ALA A 98 -15.13 12.17 -1.49
C ALA A 98 -14.53 11.11 -2.43
N HIS A 99 -15.07 9.88 -2.45
CA HIS A 99 -14.73 8.87 -3.45
C HIS A 99 -15.03 9.31 -4.87
N SER A 100 -16.11 10.09 -5.06
CA SER A 100 -16.47 10.59 -6.39
C SER A 100 -15.43 11.56 -6.95
N ASP A 101 -14.77 12.29 -6.04
CA ASP A 101 -13.68 13.24 -6.31
C ASP A 101 -12.30 12.57 -6.42
N GLY A 102 -12.21 11.24 -6.21
CA GLY A 102 -10.98 10.48 -6.41
C GLY A 102 -10.09 10.29 -5.18
N TRP A 103 -10.60 10.58 -3.97
CA TRP A 103 -9.86 10.39 -2.71
C TRP A 103 -9.51 8.93 -2.42
N PHE A 104 -8.41 8.73 -1.69
CA PHE A 104 -7.86 7.43 -1.30
C PHE A 104 -8.79 6.73 -0.29
N ASP A 105 -8.85 5.39 -0.33
CA ASP A 105 -9.59 4.65 0.71
C ASP A 105 -8.89 4.77 2.08
N TYR A 106 -7.55 4.78 2.07
CA TYR A 106 -6.71 4.77 3.26
C TYR A 106 -5.58 5.79 3.17
N VAL A 107 -5.18 6.34 4.32
CA VAL A 107 -3.98 7.17 4.44
C VAL A 107 -3.17 6.75 5.67
N ALA A 108 -1.86 6.59 5.52
CA ALA A 108 -0.93 6.53 6.64
C ALA A 108 -0.40 7.94 6.91
N VAL A 109 -0.75 8.50 8.07
CA VAL A 109 -0.10 9.71 8.58
C VAL A 109 1.14 9.25 9.33
N VAL A 110 2.31 9.40 8.70
CA VAL A 110 3.60 8.93 9.18
C VAL A 110 4.32 10.08 9.86
N HIS A 111 4.79 9.87 11.09
CA HIS A 111 5.52 10.91 11.83
C HIS A 111 6.73 10.32 12.56
N PRO A 112 7.81 11.11 12.72
CA PRO A 112 9.01 10.66 13.41
C PRO A 112 8.73 10.40 14.90
N VAL A 113 9.41 9.40 15.47
CA VAL A 113 9.36 9.08 16.91
C VAL A 113 10.38 9.90 17.69
N ASP A 114 11.55 10.13 17.09
CA ASP A 114 12.65 10.82 17.72
C ASP A 114 13.28 11.89 16.81
N LYS A 115 14.29 12.57 17.35
CA LYS A 115 14.98 13.64 16.65
C LYS A 115 15.75 13.14 15.42
N ALA A 116 16.30 11.92 15.46
CA ALA A 116 17.06 11.39 14.34
C ALA A 116 16.13 11.12 13.14
N ALA A 117 14.95 10.53 13.40
CA ALA A 117 13.92 10.34 12.39
C ALA A 117 13.39 11.66 11.84
N LEU A 118 13.22 12.69 12.68
CA LEU A 118 12.82 14.02 12.23
C LEU A 118 13.88 14.67 11.33
N GLU A 119 15.14 14.65 11.74
CA GLU A 119 16.25 15.21 10.96
C GLU A 119 16.43 14.47 9.63
N HIS A 120 16.31 13.14 9.64
CA HIS A 120 16.32 12.32 8.44
C HIS A 120 15.16 12.67 7.50
N MET A 121 13.93 12.76 8.03
CA MET A 121 12.74 13.11 7.26
C MET A 121 12.89 14.47 6.55
N LEU A 122 13.31 15.50 7.29
CA LEU A 122 13.46 16.84 6.76
C LEU A 122 14.69 16.97 5.84
N GLY A 123 15.74 16.17 6.08
CA GLY A 123 16.99 16.18 5.31
C GLY A 123 16.85 15.71 3.86
N GLN A 124 15.74 15.05 3.52
CA GLN A 124 15.47 14.56 2.16
C GLN A 124 15.08 15.67 1.17
N GLY A 125 14.58 16.81 1.68
CA GLY A 125 14.22 17.94 0.84
C GLY A 125 12.89 17.85 0.09
N TYR A 126 12.00 16.90 0.42
CA TYR A 126 10.65 16.82 -0.19
C TYR A 126 9.62 17.76 0.42
N GLY A 127 10.01 18.56 1.40
CA GLY A 127 9.12 19.40 2.18
C GLY A 127 8.50 18.66 3.37
N ASN A 128 7.50 19.29 3.99
CA ASN A 128 6.78 18.76 5.13
C ASN A 128 5.36 19.38 5.14
N PRO A 129 4.30 18.61 4.86
CA PRO A 129 4.30 17.16 4.57
C PRO A 129 4.94 16.79 3.23
N PHE A 130 5.20 15.49 3.03
CA PHE A 130 5.44 14.89 1.72
C PHE A 130 4.75 13.53 1.57
N ILE A 131 4.31 13.19 0.37
CA ILE A 131 3.83 11.84 0.04
C ILE A 131 5.05 10.96 -0.26
N HIS A 132 5.21 9.88 0.50
CA HIS A 132 6.29 8.91 0.30
C HIS A 132 5.94 7.91 -0.80
N HIS A 133 4.78 7.27 -0.70
CA HIS A 133 4.28 6.37 -1.74
C HIS A 133 2.77 6.38 -1.87
N LEU A 134 2.31 5.94 -3.05
CA LEU A 134 0.91 5.75 -3.39
C LEU A 134 0.67 4.29 -3.79
N THR A 135 -0.49 3.75 -3.43
CA THR A 135 -0.85 2.35 -3.68
C THR A 135 -2.08 2.25 -4.57
N TRP A 136 -1.96 1.54 -5.69
CA TRP A 136 -3.11 1.15 -6.52
C TRP A 136 -3.75 -0.14 -6.02
N GLY A 137 -5.08 -0.12 -5.89
CA GLY A 137 -5.87 -1.31 -5.54
C GLY A 137 -6.13 -2.19 -6.77
N LEU A 138 -5.77 -3.47 -6.71
CA LEU A 138 -6.11 -4.47 -7.73
C LEU A 138 -7.51 -5.01 -7.47
N ILE A 139 -8.27 -5.20 -8.55
CA ILE A 139 -9.58 -5.84 -8.46
C ILE A 139 -9.34 -7.35 -8.23
N PRO A 140 -9.74 -7.90 -7.08
CA PRO A 140 -9.50 -9.31 -6.76
C PRO A 140 -10.36 -10.23 -7.64
N PRO A 141 -9.93 -11.50 -7.82
CA PRO A 141 -10.81 -12.52 -8.38
C PRO A 141 -12.09 -12.63 -7.52
N THR A 142 -13.23 -12.91 -8.17
CA THR A 142 -14.49 -13.08 -7.44
C THR A 142 -14.36 -14.22 -6.44
N ARG A 143 -14.72 -13.93 -5.19
CA ARG A 143 -14.78 -14.94 -4.14
C ARG A 143 -15.97 -15.87 -4.40
N SER A 144 -15.67 -17.12 -4.77
CA SER A 144 -16.67 -18.15 -5.08
C SER A 144 -16.94 -19.12 -3.92
N THR A 145 -16.23 -18.96 -2.80
CA THR A 145 -16.25 -19.84 -1.63
C THR A 145 -16.13 -19.02 -0.35
N ASP A 146 -16.80 -19.46 0.71
CA ASP A 146 -16.66 -18.88 2.04
C ASP A 146 -15.41 -19.40 2.76
N ASP A 147 -14.73 -20.43 2.23
CA ASP A 147 -13.49 -20.96 2.78
C ASP A 147 -12.29 -20.07 2.41
N ASP A 148 -11.68 -19.46 3.42
CA ASP A 148 -10.50 -18.59 3.24
C ASP A 148 -9.28 -19.38 2.74
N PHE A 149 -9.14 -20.66 3.05
CA PHE A 149 -8.03 -21.48 2.54
C PHE A 149 -8.21 -21.79 1.06
N GLU A 150 -9.43 -22.13 0.63
CA GLU A 150 -9.74 -22.30 -0.79
C GLU A 150 -9.59 -20.98 -1.57
N TYR A 151 -10.01 -19.86 -0.98
CA TYR A 151 -9.82 -18.55 -1.59
C TYR A 151 -8.34 -18.14 -1.66
N ALA A 152 -7.53 -18.48 -0.65
CA ALA A 152 -6.07 -18.31 -0.68
C ALA A 152 -5.44 -19.04 -1.88
N CYS A 153 -5.93 -20.24 -2.20
CA CYS A 153 -5.50 -21.01 -3.38
C CYS A 153 -5.78 -20.32 -4.72
N ILE A 154 -6.60 -19.28 -4.74
CA ILE A 154 -6.95 -18.52 -5.94
C ILE A 154 -6.23 -17.18 -5.94
N VAL A 155 -6.31 -16.44 -4.83
CA VAL A 155 -5.87 -15.05 -4.77
C VAL A 155 -4.35 -14.90 -4.70
N VAL A 156 -3.64 -15.84 -4.06
CA VAL A 156 -2.17 -15.79 -3.99
C VAL A 156 -1.54 -16.05 -5.37
N PRO A 157 -1.88 -17.13 -6.11
CA PRO A 157 -1.39 -17.32 -7.48
C PRO A 157 -1.77 -16.16 -8.41
N PHE A 158 -2.97 -15.61 -8.25
CA PHE A 158 -3.39 -14.43 -9.01
C PHE A 158 -2.43 -13.26 -8.80
N MET A 159 -2.03 -12.98 -7.56
CA MET A 159 -1.10 -11.89 -7.26
C MET A 159 0.31 -12.15 -7.76
N VAL A 160 0.78 -13.41 -7.72
CA VAL A 160 2.06 -13.80 -8.32
C VAL A 160 2.05 -13.56 -9.83
N GLU A 161 0.98 -13.98 -10.52
CA GLU A 161 0.80 -13.72 -11.95
C GLU A 161 0.77 -12.19 -12.24
N LYS A 162 0.04 -11.42 -11.44
CA LYS A 162 -0.04 -9.96 -11.63
C LYS A 162 1.28 -9.25 -11.33
N ARG A 163 2.06 -9.72 -10.35
CA ARG A 163 3.41 -9.22 -10.09
C ARG A 163 4.29 -9.32 -11.33
N GLN A 164 4.31 -10.48 -11.98
CA GLN A 164 5.08 -10.66 -13.22
C GLN A 164 4.57 -9.74 -14.35
N VAL A 165 3.27 -9.74 -14.63
CA VAL A 165 2.69 -8.92 -15.71
C VAL A 165 2.93 -7.42 -15.48
N ILE A 166 2.85 -6.97 -14.22
CA ILE A 166 3.12 -5.58 -13.86
C ILE A 166 4.61 -5.26 -14.03
N GLY A 167 5.52 -6.12 -13.54
CA GLY A 167 6.96 -5.94 -13.72
C GLY A 167 7.33 -5.81 -15.19
N ASP A 168 6.84 -6.71 -16.04
CA ASP A 168 7.06 -6.67 -17.50
C ASP A 168 6.50 -5.39 -18.14
N ALA A 169 5.32 -4.95 -17.71
CA ALA A 169 4.68 -3.75 -18.24
C ALA A 169 5.42 -2.47 -17.83
N ILE A 170 6.04 -2.47 -16.65
CA ILE A 170 6.79 -1.37 -16.05
C ILE A 170 8.27 -1.39 -16.47
N GLY A 171 8.77 -2.54 -16.91
CA GLY A 171 10.17 -2.72 -17.26
C GLY A 171 11.11 -2.56 -16.07
N ASP A 172 10.62 -2.87 -14.88
CA ASP A 172 11.36 -2.85 -13.62
C ASP A 172 11.06 -4.14 -12.84
N GLU A 173 12.00 -4.57 -12.01
CA GLU A 173 11.83 -5.74 -11.17
C GLU A 173 10.90 -5.37 -9.99
N PRO A 174 9.75 -6.05 -9.83
CA PRO A 174 8.86 -5.73 -8.72
C PRO A 174 9.53 -6.07 -7.39
N GLY A 175 9.25 -5.29 -6.34
CA GLY A 175 9.73 -5.59 -5.00
C GLY A 175 9.16 -6.89 -4.43
N THR A 176 9.59 -7.20 -3.20
CA THR A 176 9.16 -8.38 -2.44
C THR A 176 7.64 -8.53 -2.39
N LEU A 177 7.12 -9.72 -2.72
CA LEU A 177 5.70 -10.03 -2.62
C LEU A 177 5.30 -10.32 -1.17
N ILE A 178 4.52 -9.42 -0.60
CA ILE A 178 4.05 -9.56 0.77
C ILE A 178 2.67 -10.19 0.77
N ILE A 179 2.53 -11.36 1.41
CA ILE A 179 1.32 -12.18 1.42
C ILE A 179 0.77 -12.23 2.86
N ALA A 180 -0.10 -11.29 3.22
CA ALA A 180 -0.75 -11.30 4.53
C ALA A 180 -2.11 -12.02 4.46
N LEU A 181 -2.22 -13.12 5.23
CA LEU A 181 -3.35 -14.05 5.18
C LEU A 181 -4.05 -14.16 6.53
N PRO A 182 -5.35 -14.50 6.60
CA PRO A 182 -6.00 -14.80 7.86
C PRO A 182 -5.24 -15.90 8.62
N GLU A 183 -5.10 -15.78 9.94
CA GLU A 183 -4.35 -16.75 10.76
C GLU A 183 -4.79 -18.20 10.53
N LYS A 184 -6.11 -18.43 10.39
CA LYS A 184 -6.66 -19.77 10.10
C LYS A 184 -6.20 -20.38 8.77
N VAL A 185 -5.78 -19.58 7.79
CA VAL A 185 -5.22 -20.07 6.52
C VAL A 185 -3.81 -20.58 6.78
N MET A 186 -2.99 -19.82 7.52
CA MET A 186 -1.61 -20.20 7.86
C MET A 186 -1.55 -21.40 8.79
N MET A 187 -2.52 -21.54 9.70
CA MET A 187 -2.65 -22.69 10.59
C MET A 187 -3.31 -23.91 9.93
N HIS A 188 -3.73 -23.81 8.67
CA HIS A 188 -4.44 -24.89 8.01
C HIS A 188 -3.49 -26.09 7.77
N PRO A 189 -3.91 -27.35 8.01
CA PRO A 189 -3.02 -28.52 7.90
C PRO A 189 -2.38 -28.73 6.53
N LYS A 190 -2.97 -28.17 5.47
CA LYS A 190 -2.46 -28.24 4.10
C LYS A 190 -1.61 -27.05 3.69
N PHE A 191 -1.38 -26.08 4.57
CA PHE A 191 -0.70 -24.83 4.23
C PHE A 191 0.71 -25.06 3.72
N GLU A 192 1.53 -25.86 4.42
CA GLU A 192 2.91 -26.15 4.01
C GLU A 192 3.00 -26.84 2.64
N GLU A 193 2.01 -27.67 2.29
CA GLU A 193 1.95 -28.34 0.98
C GLU A 193 1.41 -27.41 -0.12
N ALA A 194 0.54 -26.47 0.23
CA ALA A 194 -0.14 -25.59 -0.71
C ALA A 194 0.70 -24.36 -1.06
N LEU A 195 1.41 -23.77 -0.09
CA LEU A 195 2.17 -22.54 -0.29
C LEU A 195 3.16 -22.61 -1.45
N PRO A 196 4.02 -23.65 -1.61
CA PRO A 196 4.91 -23.76 -2.76
C PRO A 196 4.17 -23.77 -4.11
N LYS A 197 2.96 -24.35 -4.15
CA LYS A 197 2.11 -24.36 -5.35
C LYS A 197 1.50 -22.99 -5.62
N TRP A 198 1.30 -22.17 -4.58
CA TRP A 198 0.75 -20.83 -4.73
C TRP A 198 1.78 -19.81 -5.23
N ILE A 199 3.00 -19.88 -4.71
CA ILE A 199 4.09 -18.95 -5.05
C ILE A 199 4.81 -19.33 -6.35
N GLY A 200 4.69 -20.58 -6.81
CA GLY A 200 5.33 -21.04 -8.03
C GLY A 200 6.86 -21.04 -7.90
N ASP A 201 7.53 -20.36 -8.83
CA ASP A 201 8.99 -20.35 -8.95
C ASP A 201 9.67 -19.19 -8.17
N LEU A 202 8.92 -18.44 -7.36
CA LEU A 202 9.49 -17.36 -6.54
C LEU A 202 10.49 -17.92 -5.53
N ASN A 203 11.65 -17.26 -5.45
CA ASN A 203 12.67 -17.58 -4.45
C ASN A 203 12.27 -17.06 -3.07
N THR A 204 12.90 -17.57 -2.01
CA THR A 204 12.55 -17.25 -0.61
C THR A 204 12.79 -15.80 -0.21
N ASP A 205 13.58 -15.06 -0.97
CA ASP A 205 13.85 -13.63 -0.85
C ASP A 205 12.84 -12.77 -1.63
N GLU A 206 12.08 -13.35 -2.57
CA GLU A 206 11.10 -12.63 -3.39
C GLU A 206 9.70 -12.57 -2.77
N TYR A 207 9.45 -13.31 -1.68
CA TYR A 207 8.16 -13.29 -1.00
C TYR A 207 8.26 -13.43 0.52
N GLN A 208 7.22 -12.96 1.18
CA GLN A 208 7.06 -13.06 2.63
C GLN A 208 5.61 -13.40 2.96
N VAL A 209 5.38 -14.33 3.88
CA VAL A 209 4.03 -14.68 4.34
C VAL A 209 3.84 -14.25 5.79
N GLU A 210 2.72 -13.57 6.06
CA GLU A 210 2.42 -12.98 7.36
C GLU A 210 0.99 -13.25 7.80
N SER A 211 0.79 -13.31 9.12
CA SER A 211 -0.54 -13.50 9.71
C SER A 211 -1.27 -12.16 9.82
N MET A 212 -2.48 -12.11 9.30
CA MET A 212 -3.34 -10.93 9.23
C MET A 212 -4.27 -10.86 10.45
N GLN A 213 -4.02 -9.90 11.35
CA GLN A 213 -4.77 -9.78 12.60
C GLN A 213 -6.17 -9.17 12.42
N GLY A 214 -6.38 -8.34 11.40
CA GLY A 214 -7.69 -7.76 11.06
C GLY A 214 -8.62 -8.69 10.26
N GLY A 215 -8.28 -9.98 10.19
CA GLY A 215 -8.90 -10.92 9.25
C GLY A 215 -8.63 -10.55 7.78
N GLY A 216 -9.24 -11.28 6.87
CA GLY A 216 -9.15 -11.02 5.43
C GLY A 216 -7.73 -11.13 4.85
N PHE A 217 -7.55 -10.58 3.65
CA PHE A 217 -6.35 -10.71 2.84
C PHE A 217 -5.79 -9.33 2.52
N LEU A 218 -4.48 -9.19 2.60
CA LEU A 218 -3.72 -8.06 2.08
C LEU A 218 -2.46 -8.58 1.40
N ILE A 219 -2.42 -8.50 0.07
CA ILE A 219 -1.28 -8.97 -0.73
C ILE A 219 -0.76 -7.80 -1.54
N GLN A 220 0.52 -7.47 -1.44
CA GLN A 220 1.06 -6.23 -2.03
C GLN A 220 2.54 -6.35 -2.38
N PHE A 221 3.01 -5.46 -3.26
CA PHE A 221 4.42 -5.30 -3.62
C PHE A 221 4.66 -3.91 -4.24
N PHE A 222 5.89 -3.41 -4.13
CA PHE A 222 6.31 -2.18 -4.81
C PHE A 222 6.58 -2.43 -6.29
N VAL A 223 6.19 -1.48 -7.12
CA VAL A 223 6.23 -1.58 -8.58
C VAL A 223 7.41 -0.81 -9.17
N LEU A 224 7.90 0.21 -8.47
CA LEU A 224 9.03 1.03 -8.89
C LEU A 224 10.16 0.91 -7.87
N THR A 225 11.39 0.79 -8.37
CA THR A 225 12.60 0.97 -7.59
C THR A 225 12.54 2.29 -6.80
N GLY A 226 12.93 2.23 -5.52
CA GLY A 226 12.83 3.35 -4.58
C GLY A 226 11.48 3.44 -3.84
N GLY A 227 10.61 2.42 -3.93
CA GLY A 227 9.45 2.28 -3.05
C GLY A 227 8.33 3.29 -3.28
N ARG A 228 8.24 3.88 -4.47
CA ARG A 228 7.41 5.07 -4.73
C ARG A 228 5.96 4.78 -5.11
N ILE A 229 5.73 3.67 -5.79
CA ILE A 229 4.39 3.23 -6.18
C ILE A 229 4.24 1.76 -5.80
N GLU A 230 3.17 1.46 -5.08
CA GLU A 230 2.80 0.12 -4.64
C GLU A 230 1.55 -0.36 -5.39
N VAL A 231 1.41 -1.67 -5.46
CA VAL A 231 0.17 -2.35 -5.84
C VAL A 231 -0.27 -3.23 -4.69
N ALA A 232 -1.55 -3.15 -4.32
CA ALA A 232 -2.13 -3.98 -3.27
C ALA A 232 -3.47 -4.59 -3.70
N LEU A 233 -3.74 -5.79 -3.19
CA LEU A 233 -5.03 -6.45 -3.25
C LEU A 233 -5.53 -6.63 -1.81
N ARG A 234 -6.70 -6.08 -1.54
CA ARG A 234 -7.34 -6.11 -0.23
C ARG A 234 -8.71 -6.78 -0.29
N VAL A 235 -8.96 -7.75 0.60
CA VAL A 235 -10.27 -8.44 0.67
C VAL A 235 -10.67 -8.68 2.12
N GLY A 236 -11.75 -8.03 2.56
CA GLY A 236 -12.42 -8.35 3.83
C GLY A 236 -11.57 -8.18 5.09
N THR A 237 -10.58 -7.28 5.06
CA THR A 237 -9.71 -6.99 6.21
C THR A 237 -10.06 -5.63 6.82
N THR A 238 -9.98 -5.53 8.14
CA THR A 238 -10.11 -4.26 8.87
C THR A 238 -8.76 -3.62 9.20
N GLN A 239 -7.69 -4.16 8.63
CA GLN A 239 -6.34 -3.70 8.89
C GLN A 239 -5.84 -2.91 7.69
N THR A 240 -5.22 -1.77 7.94
CA THR A 240 -4.74 -0.86 6.89
C THR A 240 -3.39 -1.34 6.37
N PHE A 241 -2.46 -1.64 7.28
CA PHE A 241 -1.06 -1.93 6.99
C PHE A 241 -0.68 -3.35 7.39
N ASN A 242 0.31 -3.94 6.74
CA ASN A 242 0.79 -5.28 7.12
C ASN A 242 1.33 -5.29 8.57
N PRO A 243 1.05 -6.32 9.39
CA PRO A 243 1.49 -6.37 10.79
C PRO A 243 3.01 -6.39 10.99
N LYS A 244 3.79 -6.84 10.00
CA LYS A 244 5.26 -6.74 10.05
C LYS A 244 5.80 -5.45 9.47
N SER A 245 4.99 -4.42 9.20
CA SER A 245 5.47 -3.04 8.92
C SER A 245 6.53 -2.55 9.92
N VAL A 246 6.55 -3.15 11.13
CA VAL A 246 7.57 -3.04 12.19
C VAL A 246 8.99 -3.52 11.81
N HIS A 247 9.11 -4.33 10.75
CA HIS A 247 10.35 -4.86 10.17
C HIS A 247 10.38 -4.74 8.63
N LYS A 248 9.35 -4.11 8.02
CA LYS A 248 9.01 -4.21 6.59
C LYS A 248 9.64 -3.13 5.73
N ILE A 249 10.61 -2.40 6.23
CA ILE A 249 11.38 -1.55 5.33
C ILE A 249 12.46 -2.48 4.79
N SER A 250 11.96 -3.35 3.91
CA SER A 250 12.73 -4.35 3.18
C SER A 250 13.78 -3.63 2.36
N GLU A 251 14.74 -4.38 1.83
CA GLU A 251 15.80 -3.88 0.95
C GLU A 251 15.30 -3.10 -0.30
N ASP A 252 13.98 -3.00 -0.51
CA ASP A 252 13.34 -2.30 -1.62
C ASP A 252 12.75 -0.91 -1.25
N GLU A 253 12.56 -0.62 0.05
CA GLU A 253 12.13 0.69 0.57
C GLU A 253 13.33 1.57 1.02
N ILE A 254 14.59 1.10 0.89
CA ILE A 254 15.80 1.71 1.51
C ILE A 254 16.31 3.01 0.87
N SER A 255 15.39 3.90 0.49
CA SER A 255 15.74 5.29 0.54
C SER A 255 14.55 6.21 0.44
N ALA A 256 14.34 6.91 1.53
CA ALA A 256 13.83 8.26 1.49
C ALA A 256 14.89 9.22 0.89
N VAL A 257 16.18 8.84 0.83
CA VAL A 257 17.24 9.55 0.07
C VAL A 257 17.15 9.20 -1.42
N GLN A 258 16.39 9.97 -2.19
CA GLN A 258 16.32 9.80 -3.64
C GLN A 258 17.60 10.40 -4.24
N GLY A 259 18.30 9.63 -5.09
CA GLY A 259 19.59 10.04 -5.68
C GLY A 259 19.53 11.36 -6.47
N GLU A 260 20.71 11.88 -6.85
CA GLU A 260 20.89 13.10 -7.66
C GLU A 260 20.09 13.11 -8.99
#